data_AF-A0A0F7GXZ0-F1
#
_entry.id   AF-A0A0F7GXZ0-F1
#
_cell.length_a   1.000
_cell.length_b   1.000
_cell.length_c   1.000
_cell.angle_alpha   90.00
_cell.angle_beta   90.00
_cell.angle_gamma   90.00
#
_symmetry.space_group_name_H-M   'P 1'
#
loop_
_entity.id
_entity.type
_entity.pdbx_description
1 polymer ?
#
loop_
_entity_poly.entity_id
_entity_poly.type
_entity_poly.pdbx_seq_one_letter_code
_entity_poly.pdbx_strand_id
1 'polypeptide(L)' 'GNKEFITNKSIWHLSDKAIKNVYTFYIMFTCWGCLFFGSTKDPYYDSDAYRKDGGDGTGFWLYEKQEDI' A
#
# COMPACT_ATOMS: atom_id res chain seq x y z
N GLY A 1 46.78 -17.77 14.33
CA GLY A 1 45.82 -18.80 13.89
C GLY A 1 44.54 -18.13 13.49
N ASN A 2 44.31 -17.96 12.19
CA ASN A 2 43.10 -17.32 11.67
C ASN A 2 41.97 -18.35 11.66
N LYS A 3 40.90 -18.09 12.42
CA LYS A 3 39.70 -18.92 12.42
C LYS A 3 38.90 -18.55 11.17
N GLU A 4 38.93 -19.41 10.16
CA GLU A 4 38.05 -19.29 8.99
C GLU A 4 36.60 -19.57 9.42
N PHE A 5 35.74 -18.59 9.19
CA PHE A 5 34.29 -18.73 9.39
C PHE A 5 33.69 -19.29 8.10
N ILE A 6 33.35 -20.59 8.10
CA ILE A 6 32.73 -21.25 6.96
C ILE A 6 31.21 -21.05 7.06
N THR A 7 30.70 -20.04 6.36
CA THR A 7 29.24 -19.81 6.25
C THR A 7 28.66 -20.80 5.23
N ASN A 8 27.97 -21.83 5.72
CA ASN A 8 27.17 -22.72 4.88
C ASN A 8 25.92 -21.98 4.39
N LYS A 9 25.89 -21.62 3.10
CA LYS A 9 24.76 -20.91 2.48
C LYS A 9 23.68 -21.94 2.13
N SER A 10 22.70 -22.15 3.00
CA SER A 10 21.53 -22.99 2.66
C SER A 10 20.55 -22.17 1.81
N ILE A 11 20.42 -22.52 0.53
CA ILE A 11 19.40 -21.92 -0.34
C ILE A 11 18.12 -22.73 -0.19
N TRP A 12 17.17 -22.18 0.57
CA TRP A 12 15.85 -22.77 0.75
C TRP A 12 15.00 -22.53 -0.50
N HIS A 13 14.88 -23.55 -1.35
CA HIS A 13 13.96 -23.52 -2.48
C HIS A 13 12.59 -24.01 -2.02
N LEU A 14 11.59 -23.16 -2.10
CA LEU A 14 10.21 -23.58 -1.91
C LEU A 14 9.77 -24.40 -3.13
N SER A 15 8.98 -25.45 -2.92
CA SER A 15 8.34 -26.17 -4.03
C SER A 15 7.45 -25.22 -4.85
N ASP A 16 7.40 -25.41 -6.17
CA ASP A 16 6.54 -24.64 -7.08
C ASP A 16 5.09 -24.53 -6.62
N LYS A 17 4.56 -25.60 -6.02
CA LYS A 17 3.19 -25.62 -5.47
C LYS A 17 3.06 -24.68 -4.27
N ALA A 18 4.05 -24.66 -3.40
CA ALA A 18 4.06 -23.81 -2.21
C ALA A 18 4.22 -22.33 -2.60
N ILE A 19 5.08 -22.00 -3.58
CA ILE A 19 5.27 -20.63 -4.08
C ILE A 19 3.97 -20.10 -4.67
N LYS A 20 3.29 -20.89 -5.51
CA LYS A 20 2.02 -20.48 -6.10
C LYS A 20 0.98 -20.16 -5.04
N ASN A 21 0.84 -21.01 -4.02
CA ASN A 21 -0.11 -20.77 -2.93
C ASN A 21 0.18 -19.49 -2.14
N VAL A 22 1.46 -19.19 -1.87
CA VAL A 22 1.86 -17.96 -1.18
C VAL A 22 1.49 -16.73 -2.01
N TYR A 23 1.82 -16.73 -3.32
CA TYR A 23 1.47 -15.61 -4.20
C TYR A 23 -0.05 -15.46 -4.38
N THR A 24 -0.79 -16.55 -4.51
CA THR A 24 -2.26 -16.49 -4.59
C THR A 24 -2.85 -15.91 -3.31
N PHE A 25 -2.42 -16.34 -2.13
CA PHE A 25 -2.88 -15.76 -0.86
C PHE A 25 -2.50 -14.28 -0.73
N TYR A 26 -1.27 -13.93 -1.11
CA TYR A 26 -0.78 -12.55 -1.09
C TYR A 26 -1.64 -11.63 -1.97
N ILE A 27 -1.96 -12.05 -3.20
CA ILE A 27 -2.81 -11.26 -4.11
C ILE A 27 -4.22 -11.10 -3.55
N MET A 28 -4.82 -12.18 -3.06
CA MET A 28 -6.18 -12.12 -2.48
C MET A 28 -6.24 -11.19 -1.27
N PHE A 29 -5.25 -11.28 -0.37
CA PHE A 29 -5.13 -10.38 0.78
C PHE A 29 -4.89 -8.93 0.38
N THR A 30 -4.01 -8.70 -0.61
CA THR A 30 -3.68 -7.34 -1.06
C THR A 30 -4.87 -6.67 -1.74
N CYS A 31 -5.53 -7.34 -2.69
CA CYS A 31 -6.71 -6.81 -3.37
C CYS A 31 -7.85 -6.55 -2.38
N TRP A 32 -8.12 -7.50 -1.47
CA TRP A 32 -9.11 -7.30 -0.42
C TRP A 32 -8.74 -6.11 0.49
N GLY A 33 -7.47 -6.00 0.89
CA GLY A 33 -6.98 -4.91 1.74
C GLY A 33 -7.14 -3.55 1.06
N CYS A 34 -6.77 -3.41 -0.22
CA CYS A 34 -6.96 -2.18 -0.98
C CYS A 34 -8.43 -1.76 -1.04
N LEU A 35 -9.35 -2.71 -1.24
CA LEU A 35 -10.79 -2.42 -1.26
C LEU A 35 -11.31 -2.05 0.13
N PHE A 36 -10.88 -2.78 1.16
CA PHE A 36 -11.32 -2.53 2.54
C PHE A 36 -10.83 -1.17 3.03
N PHE A 37 -9.52 -0.94 3.03
CA PHE A 37 -8.94 0.32 3.49
C PHE A 37 -9.32 1.51 2.59
N GLY A 38 -9.43 1.31 1.27
CA GLY A 38 -9.91 2.37 0.37
C GLY A 38 -11.37 2.76 0.60
N SER A 39 -12.19 1.89 1.21
CA SER A 39 -13.58 2.20 1.59
C SER A 39 -13.73 2.75 3.01
N THR A 40 -12.66 2.72 3.82
CA THR A 40 -12.69 3.37 5.13
C THR A 40 -12.63 4.89 4.96
N LYS A 41 -13.29 5.62 5.86
CA LYS A 41 -13.24 7.09 5.87
C LYS A 41 -11.80 7.54 6.03
N ASP A 42 -11.34 8.37 5.10
CA ASP A 42 -10.00 8.94 5.19
C ASP A 42 -10.05 10.25 6.00
N PRO A 43 -9.36 10.35 7.15
CA PRO A 43 -9.48 11.51 8.03
C PRO A 43 -9.06 12.84 7.38
N TYR A 44 -8.23 12.80 6.33
CA TYR A 44 -7.68 13.98 5.69
C TYR A 44 -8.51 14.40 4.47
N TYR A 45 -8.68 13.51 3.50
CA TYR A 45 -9.42 13.72 2.25
C TYR A 45 -10.94 13.81 2.46
N ASP A 46 -11.48 13.21 3.54
CA ASP A 46 -12.89 13.44 3.92
C ASP A 46 -13.09 14.63 4.87
N SER A 47 -12.01 15.34 5.25
CA SER A 47 -12.15 16.48 6.15
C SER A 47 -12.86 17.64 5.47
N ASP A 48 -13.69 18.33 6.24
CA ASP A 48 -14.36 19.56 5.85
C ASP A 48 -13.36 20.64 5.43
N ALA A 49 -12.18 20.71 6.07
CA ALA A 49 -11.14 21.66 5.71
C ALA A 49 -10.62 21.41 4.30
N TYR A 50 -10.23 20.16 4.00
CA TYR A 50 -9.73 19.77 2.68
C TYR A 50 -10.78 19.99 1.58
N ARG A 51 -12.03 19.60 1.80
CA ARG A 51 -13.10 19.78 0.81
C ARG A 51 -13.53 21.24 0.63
N LYS A 52 -13.54 22.05 1.69
CA LYS A 52 -13.88 23.49 1.62
C LYS A 52 -12.79 24.31 0.93
N ASP A 53 -11.55 23.89 1.08
CA ASP A 53 -10.42 24.47 0.37
C ASP A 53 -10.31 23.91 -1.05
N GLY A 54 -11.38 23.40 -1.67
CA GLY A 54 -11.40 22.94 -3.06
C GLY A 54 -10.62 21.65 -3.34
N GLY A 55 -10.19 20.92 -2.30
CA GLY A 55 -9.45 19.67 -2.41
C GLY A 55 -10.18 18.60 -3.20
N ASP A 56 -9.71 18.34 -4.42
CA ASP A 56 -10.30 17.39 -5.38
C ASP A 56 -9.45 16.12 -5.59
N GLY A 57 -8.28 16.04 -4.93
CA GLY A 57 -7.34 14.93 -5.03
C GLY A 57 -6.32 15.09 -6.17
N THR A 58 -6.37 16.19 -6.91
CA THR A 58 -5.40 16.53 -7.95
C THR A 58 -4.25 17.37 -7.38
N GLY A 59 -3.07 17.31 -8.02
CA GLY A 59 -1.85 17.97 -7.53
C GLY A 59 -1.82 19.50 -7.65
N PHE A 60 -2.96 20.14 -7.94
CA PHE A 60 -3.05 21.60 -7.90
C PHE A 60 -3.13 22.06 -6.45
N TRP A 61 -2.01 22.55 -5.92
CA TRP A 61 -1.90 23.03 -4.53
C TRP A 61 -2.64 24.37 -4.31
N LEU A 62 -2.93 25.11 -5.37
CA LEU A 62 -3.71 26.36 -5.28
C LEU A 62 -5.14 26.09 -5.71
N TYR A 63 -5.99 25.80 -4.73
CA TYR A 63 -7.42 25.77 -4.93
C TYR A 63 -7.96 27.19 -4.72
N GLU A 64 -8.35 27.86 -5.81
CA GLU A 64 -9.21 29.03 -5.67
C GLU A 64 -10.54 28.55 -5.10
N LYS A 65 -11.06 29.25 -4.07
CA LYS A 65 -12.37 28.96 -3.50
C LYS A 65 -13.37 28.79 -4.65
N GLN A 66 -13.91 27.59 -4.79
CA GLN A 66 -14.94 27.34 -5.78
C GLN A 66 -16.17 28.15 -5.36
N GLU A 67 -16.49 29.22 -6.09
CA GLU A 67 -17.66 30.04 -5.81
C GLU A 67 -18.92 29.19 -5.96
N ASP A 68 -19.82 29.32 -4.98
CA ASP A 68 -21.11 28.64 -4.94
C ASP A 68 -21.91 28.94 -6.22
N ILE A 69 -22.17 27.91 -7.05
CA ILE A 69 -23.15 27.95 -8.15
C ILE A 69 -24.49 27.42 -7.65
#